data_AF-A0A8B9R7L8-F1
#
_entry.id   AF-A0A8B9R7L8-F1
#
_cell.length_a   1.000
_cell.length_b   1.000
_cell.length_c   1.000
_cell.angle_alpha   90.00
_cell.angle_beta   90.00
_cell.angle_gamma   90.00
#
_symmetry.space_group_name_H-M   'P 1'
#
loop_
_entity.id
_entity.type
_entity.pdbx_description
1 polymer ?
#
loop_
_entity_poly.entity_id
_entity_poly.type
_entity_poly.pdbx_seq_one_letter_code
_entity_poly.pdbx_strand_id
1 'polypeptide(L)'
;MASQQMREMTMKAGLGYCSLLVLLLTTDVLGQRARPRPKPPTTRKPSPPVPKRPSPSTPKKELEPQEPTDFPPPILGPPSSFADCPRECFCPPSYPNALYCENRNLRKVPIIPFRTHYLYLQNNYIDSVSADSFNNATDLKWINLGNNRVRSIDKQVFEKLPNLLYLYMERNQLKEVPSDLPTSLEQLRLSRNQISKVAPGAFSKMEHLVLLDLHHNKISDSNLGKNVFKDLKNLIQLNLAHNILRKMPPNIPNSIFQLFLDRNNIEDIPENYFKDFSNLAFVRLNYNQLSDKGLPKMVFNVSTLLDLHLAHNQLSTVPLFNGHLEHLHLNNNNIESKLQRPAGTFLIYQYQYTLSLSVSKVGGHISNSSCVWKFKYK
;
A
#
# COMPACT_ATOMS: atom_id res chain seq x y z
N MET A 1 34.23 11.67 -11.23
CA MET A 1 34.98 10.44 -10.88
C MET A 1 35.00 10.36 -9.36
N ALA A 2 34.66 9.27 -8.68
CA ALA A 2 34.19 7.96 -9.16
C ALA A 2 32.70 7.74 -8.81
N SER A 3 31.96 7.04 -9.69
CA SER A 3 30.49 6.87 -9.54
C SER A 3 29.94 5.69 -10.35
N GLN A 4 30.63 4.54 -10.38
CA GLN A 4 30.31 3.50 -11.38
C GLN A 4 30.61 2.03 -10.99
N GLN A 5 30.92 1.71 -9.73
CA GLN A 5 31.52 0.40 -9.38
C GLN A 5 30.80 -0.43 -8.28
N MET A 6 29.52 -0.16 -8.00
CA MET A 6 28.69 -0.97 -7.07
C MET A 6 27.27 -1.26 -7.60
N ARG A 7 27.12 -1.54 -8.91
CA ARG A 7 25.85 -2.04 -9.51
C ARG A 7 26.00 -3.15 -10.56
N GLU A 8 27.17 -3.78 -10.70
CA GLU A 8 27.43 -4.82 -11.73
C GLU A 8 27.51 -6.27 -11.21
N MET A 9 27.24 -6.54 -9.93
CA MET A 9 27.34 -7.88 -9.34
C MET A 9 26.02 -8.45 -8.80
N THR A 10 24.98 -8.58 -9.64
CA THR A 10 23.85 -9.54 -9.44
C THR A 10 23.05 -9.85 -10.73
N MET A 11 23.69 -10.08 -11.89
CA MET A 11 23.00 -10.68 -13.07
C MET A 11 23.93 -11.51 -13.98
N LYS A 12 24.54 -12.60 -13.46
CA LYS A 12 25.17 -13.67 -14.26
C LYS A 12 25.03 -15.04 -13.59
N ALA A 13 23.91 -15.72 -13.79
CA ALA A 13 23.76 -17.16 -13.57
C ALA A 13 22.48 -17.66 -14.28
N GLY A 14 22.63 -18.29 -15.45
CA GLY A 14 21.51 -18.86 -16.18
C GLY A 14 21.99 -19.96 -17.13
N LEU A 15 21.15 -20.99 -17.27
CA LEU A 15 21.27 -22.14 -18.18
C LEU A 15 22.40 -23.14 -17.86
N GLY A 16 22.00 -24.36 -17.51
CA GLY A 16 22.85 -25.54 -17.40
C GLY A 16 22.02 -26.80 -17.13
N TYR A 17 22.33 -27.88 -17.86
CA TYR A 17 21.85 -29.26 -17.68
C TYR A 17 20.37 -29.58 -17.96
N CYS A 18 20.16 -30.17 -19.15
CA CYS A 18 19.10 -31.16 -19.39
C CYS A 18 19.71 -32.58 -19.34
N SER A 19 18.90 -33.56 -18.94
CA SER A 19 18.99 -35.02 -19.19
C SER A 19 20.36 -35.73 -19.18
N LEU A 20 20.50 -36.72 -18.28
CA LEU A 20 20.38 -38.15 -18.68
C LEU A 20 20.38 -39.11 -17.47
N LEU A 21 19.37 -40.01 -17.40
CA LEU A 21 19.49 -41.45 -17.06
C LEU A 21 18.10 -42.12 -17.12
N VAL A 22 18.05 -43.41 -17.47
CA VAL A 22 16.89 -44.06 -18.12
C VAL A 22 16.81 -45.57 -17.84
N LEU A 23 15.58 -46.09 -17.65
CA LEU A 23 15.16 -47.52 -17.55
C LEU A 23 15.73 -48.30 -16.33
N LEU A 24 15.14 -49.38 -15.80
CA LEU A 24 14.24 -50.48 -16.26
C LEU A 24 13.16 -50.78 -15.15
N LEU A 25 12.11 -51.62 -15.22
CA LEU A 25 11.32 -52.39 -16.21
C LEU A 25 10.00 -52.89 -15.53
N THR A 26 8.89 -53.10 -16.28
CA THR A 26 7.77 -54.10 -16.10
C THR A 26 6.93 -54.17 -14.78
N THR A 27 5.62 -54.51 -14.75
CA THR A 27 4.58 -54.88 -15.76
C THR A 27 3.16 -54.80 -15.17
N ASP A 28 2.16 -54.48 -16.01
CA ASP A 28 0.72 -54.92 -16.06
C ASP A 28 -0.17 -54.88 -14.78
N VAL A 29 -1.51 -54.73 -14.79
CA VAL A 29 -2.58 -55.33 -15.64
C VAL A 29 -3.82 -54.40 -15.72
N LEU A 30 -4.68 -54.62 -16.72
CA LEU A 30 -5.98 -53.94 -16.98
C LEU A 30 -7.05 -54.07 -15.86
N GLY A 31 -7.92 -53.07 -15.72
CA GLY A 31 -9.08 -53.16 -14.81
C GLY A 31 -10.15 -52.07 -14.94
N GLN A 32 -11.05 -52.16 -15.92
CA GLN A 32 -12.24 -51.29 -15.99
C GLN A 32 -13.41 -51.83 -15.12
N ARG A 33 -14.04 -50.96 -14.31
CA ARG A 33 -15.44 -51.07 -13.80
C ARG A 33 -15.86 -49.69 -13.26
N ALA A 34 -16.83 -48.99 -13.87
CA ALA A 34 -18.29 -49.22 -13.93
C ALA A 34 -19.04 -48.47 -12.81
N ARG A 35 -19.95 -47.57 -13.19
CA ARG A 35 -20.78 -46.76 -12.26
C ARG A 35 -21.96 -47.58 -11.71
N PRO A 36 -22.33 -47.48 -10.42
CA PRO A 36 -23.56 -48.05 -9.91
C PRO A 36 -24.81 -47.23 -10.29
N ARG A 37 -25.96 -47.90 -10.44
CA ARG A 37 -27.31 -47.32 -10.55
C ARG A 37 -28.14 -47.69 -9.30
N PRO A 38 -29.28 -47.01 -9.02
CA PRO A 38 -29.93 -47.03 -7.71
C PRO A 38 -30.70 -48.34 -7.40
N LYS A 39 -31.03 -48.53 -6.11
CA LYS A 39 -31.89 -49.64 -5.61
C LYS A 39 -33.30 -49.14 -5.21
N PRO A 40 -34.33 -50.00 -5.22
CA PRO A 40 -35.71 -49.65 -4.85
C PRO A 40 -35.95 -49.52 -3.33
N PRO A 41 -37.11 -48.99 -2.89
CA PRO A 41 -37.41 -48.74 -1.48
C PRO A 41 -37.82 -49.99 -0.68
N THR A 42 -37.58 -49.98 0.63
CA THR A 42 -38.08 -50.98 1.59
C THR A 42 -38.79 -50.29 2.77
N THR A 43 -39.66 -51.03 3.46
CA THR A 43 -40.73 -50.49 4.31
C THR A 43 -40.31 -50.13 5.74
N ARG A 44 -41.07 -49.22 6.37
CA ARG A 44 -40.87 -48.74 7.75
C ARG A 44 -41.14 -49.84 8.79
N LYS A 45 -40.38 -49.83 9.89
CA LYS A 45 -40.80 -50.32 11.22
C LYS A 45 -40.57 -49.22 12.28
N PRO A 46 -41.25 -49.26 13.45
CA PRO A 46 -41.26 -48.15 14.40
C PRO A 46 -39.96 -48.01 15.22
N SER A 47 -39.69 -46.79 15.69
CA SER A 47 -38.56 -46.43 16.56
C SER A 47 -38.91 -46.51 18.06
N PRO A 48 -37.95 -46.85 18.94
CA PRO A 48 -38.11 -46.74 20.40
C PRO A 48 -38.30 -45.28 20.90
N PRO A 49 -38.76 -45.07 22.15
CA PRO A 49 -39.07 -43.74 22.68
C PRO A 49 -37.83 -42.90 23.02
N VAL A 50 -37.99 -41.57 22.93
CA VAL A 50 -36.92 -40.58 23.10
C VAL A 50 -36.78 -40.15 24.58
N PRO A 51 -35.57 -40.16 25.18
CA PRO A 51 -35.34 -39.60 26.51
C PRO A 51 -35.39 -38.06 26.50
N LYS A 52 -35.86 -37.46 27.60
CA LYS A 52 -36.15 -36.02 27.70
C LYS A 52 -34.89 -35.15 27.52
N ARG A 53 -35.03 -34.08 26.73
CA ARG A 53 -33.98 -33.09 26.44
C ARG A 53 -33.83 -32.07 27.59
N PRO A 54 -32.62 -31.82 28.14
CA PRO A 54 -32.37 -30.69 29.02
C PRO A 54 -32.56 -29.34 28.31
N SER A 55 -32.88 -28.29 29.07
CA SER A 55 -32.94 -26.91 28.59
C SER A 55 -31.56 -26.36 28.22
N PRO A 56 -31.46 -25.40 27.28
CA PRO A 56 -30.18 -24.91 26.78
C PRO A 56 -29.47 -24.01 27.79
N SER A 57 -28.24 -24.39 28.16
CA SER A 57 -27.30 -23.49 28.84
C SER A 57 -26.83 -22.37 27.90
N THR A 58 -26.54 -21.20 28.46
CA THR A 58 -25.99 -20.05 27.73
C THR A 58 -24.71 -20.41 26.94
N PRO A 59 -24.48 -19.81 25.76
CA PRO A 59 -23.25 -20.06 25.00
C PRO A 59 -22.03 -19.62 25.80
N LYS A 60 -21.10 -20.54 26.05
CA LYS A 60 -19.75 -20.16 26.51
C LYS A 60 -19.11 -19.37 25.38
N LYS A 61 -18.63 -18.16 25.69
CA LYS A 61 -17.89 -17.33 24.74
C LYS A 61 -16.63 -18.10 24.33
N GLU A 62 -16.58 -18.52 23.07
CA GLU A 62 -15.44 -19.23 22.50
C GLU A 62 -14.20 -18.33 22.60
N LEU A 63 -13.16 -18.83 23.27
CA LEU A 63 -11.95 -18.06 23.49
C LEU A 63 -11.15 -18.07 22.19
N GLU A 64 -10.90 -16.90 21.60
CA GLU A 64 -10.01 -16.80 20.45
C GLU A 64 -8.64 -17.43 20.81
N PRO A 65 -8.02 -18.22 19.91
CA PRO A 65 -6.73 -18.84 20.17
C PRO A 65 -5.69 -17.78 20.54
N GLN A 66 -5.17 -17.84 21.77
CA GLN A 66 -4.11 -16.93 22.20
C GLN A 66 -2.83 -17.24 21.42
N GLU A 67 -2.20 -16.21 20.84
CA GLU A 67 -0.86 -16.33 20.24
C GLU A 67 0.12 -16.84 21.32
N PRO A 68 1.07 -17.75 20.99
CA PRO A 68 2.07 -18.22 21.95
C PRO A 68 2.81 -17.06 22.63
N THR A 69 2.81 -17.05 23.97
CA THR A 69 3.14 -15.87 24.79
C THR A 69 4.62 -15.49 24.87
N ASP A 70 5.49 -16.33 24.29
CA ASP A 70 6.95 -16.28 24.45
C ASP A 70 7.63 -15.31 23.47
N PHE A 71 7.14 -14.06 23.40
CA PHE A 71 7.97 -13.00 22.82
C PHE A 71 9.23 -12.83 23.69
N PRO A 72 10.43 -12.71 23.08
CA PRO A 72 11.67 -12.55 23.83
C PRO A 72 11.62 -11.31 24.74
N PRO A 73 12.35 -11.32 25.87
CA PRO A 73 12.32 -10.23 26.82
C PRO A 73 12.85 -8.92 26.21
N PRO A 74 12.43 -7.75 26.75
CA PRO A 74 12.99 -6.46 26.37
C PRO A 74 14.52 -6.43 26.51
N ILE A 75 15.20 -5.91 25.49
CA ILE A 75 16.66 -5.79 25.48
C ILE A 75 17.04 -4.48 26.17
N LEU A 76 17.69 -4.59 27.32
CA LEU A 76 18.16 -3.43 28.09
C LEU A 76 19.35 -2.76 27.39
N GLY A 77 19.37 -1.43 27.42
CA GLY A 77 20.48 -0.60 26.98
C GLY A 77 21.60 -0.49 28.01
N PRO A 78 22.75 0.08 27.61
CA PRO A 78 23.82 0.43 28.55
C PRO A 78 23.34 1.50 29.55
N PRO A 79 24.02 1.66 30.71
CA PRO A 79 23.74 2.77 31.63
C PRO A 79 23.81 4.13 30.93
N SER A 80 22.77 4.94 31.11
CA SER A 80 22.66 6.29 30.58
C SER A 80 23.25 7.31 31.56
N SER A 81 23.89 8.37 31.04
CA SER A 81 24.27 9.56 31.83
C SER A 81 23.07 10.43 32.23
N PHE A 82 21.94 10.30 31.52
CA PHE A 82 20.67 10.94 31.84
C PHE A 82 19.82 9.99 32.70
N ALA A 83 19.50 10.41 33.92
CA ALA A 83 18.78 9.61 34.92
C ALA A 83 17.31 9.30 34.55
N ASP A 84 16.73 10.06 33.62
CA ASP A 84 15.37 9.89 33.10
C ASP A 84 15.29 9.01 31.83
N CYS A 85 16.42 8.56 31.30
CA CYS A 85 16.43 7.71 30.10
C CYS A 85 15.90 6.30 30.43
N PRO A 86 14.89 5.79 29.71
CA PRO A 86 14.40 4.41 29.89
C PRO A 86 15.53 3.38 29.76
N ARG A 87 15.55 2.38 30.65
CA ARG A 87 16.62 1.36 30.72
C ARG A 87 16.59 0.41 29.53
N GLU A 88 15.45 0.33 28.87
CA GLU A 88 15.17 -0.39 27.63
C GLU A 88 15.43 0.44 26.36
N CYS A 89 16.13 1.59 26.47
CA CYS A 89 16.45 2.50 25.36
C CYS A 89 17.89 3.04 25.46
N PHE A 90 18.25 3.97 24.59
CA PHE A 90 19.53 4.67 24.57
C PHE A 90 19.35 6.17 24.29
N CYS A 91 20.04 7.01 25.07
CA CYS A 91 20.05 8.46 24.96
C CYS A 91 21.50 8.95 24.74
N PRO A 92 21.93 9.26 23.50
CA PRO A 92 23.31 9.64 23.23
C PRO A 92 23.64 11.03 23.80
N PRO A 93 24.73 11.18 24.59
CA PRO A 93 25.14 12.49 25.13
C PRO A 93 25.43 13.56 24.06
N SER A 94 25.86 13.14 22.86
CA SER A 94 26.11 14.02 21.72
C SER A 94 24.83 14.48 21.00
N TYR A 95 23.67 13.89 21.29
CA TYR A 95 22.39 14.26 20.68
C TYR A 95 21.23 13.99 21.67
N PRO A 96 21.17 14.76 22.78
CA PRO A 96 20.35 14.42 23.96
C PRO A 96 18.83 14.39 23.70
N ASN A 97 18.37 15.02 22.62
CA ASN A 97 16.95 15.16 22.26
C ASN A 97 16.44 13.99 21.38
N ALA A 98 17.23 12.93 21.20
CA ALA A 98 16.79 11.71 20.53
C ALA A 98 16.76 10.52 21.50
N LEU A 99 15.70 9.71 21.40
CA LEU A 99 15.51 8.49 22.16
C LEU A 99 15.44 7.27 21.23
N TYR A 100 16.42 6.37 21.38
CA TYR A 100 16.60 5.18 20.56
C TYR A 100 16.10 3.95 21.33
N CYS A 101 14.94 3.42 20.92
CA CYS A 101 14.23 2.29 21.54
C CYS A 101 13.92 1.17 20.52
N GLU A 102 14.46 1.23 19.30
CA GLU A 102 14.21 0.29 18.21
C GLU A 102 14.86 -1.10 18.41
N ASN A 103 14.33 -2.14 17.77
CA ASN A 103 14.92 -3.51 17.79
C ASN A 103 15.17 -4.10 19.20
N ARG A 104 14.40 -3.72 20.22
CA ARG A 104 14.62 -4.09 21.63
C ARG A 104 13.50 -4.95 22.24
N ASN A 105 12.70 -5.62 21.40
CA ASN A 105 11.57 -6.48 21.81
C ASN A 105 10.50 -5.78 22.67
N LEU A 106 10.39 -4.45 22.59
CA LEU A 106 9.49 -3.68 23.46
C LEU A 106 8.04 -4.06 23.21
N ARG A 107 7.28 -4.33 24.28
CA ARG A 107 5.84 -4.66 24.22
C ARG A 107 4.93 -3.44 24.42
N LYS A 108 5.48 -2.32 24.91
CA LYS A 108 4.78 -1.04 25.16
C LYS A 108 5.73 0.13 24.87
N VAL A 109 5.17 1.34 24.74
CA VAL A 109 5.95 2.58 24.68
C VAL A 109 6.40 2.96 26.11
N PRO A 110 7.72 3.17 26.38
CA PRO A 110 8.19 3.61 27.69
C PRO A 110 7.78 5.06 27.99
N ILE A 111 7.99 5.53 29.22
CA ILE A 111 7.81 6.97 29.53
C ILE A 111 8.86 7.78 28.77
N ILE A 112 8.43 8.76 27.98
CA ILE A 112 9.31 9.54 27.11
C ILE A 112 9.86 10.76 27.87
N PRO A 113 11.20 10.98 27.93
CA PRO A 113 11.80 12.15 28.53
C PRO A 113 11.36 13.46 27.87
N PHE A 114 11.20 14.52 28.66
CA PHE A 114 10.64 15.80 28.19
C PHE A 114 11.41 16.44 27.01
N ARG A 115 12.75 16.33 27.02
CA ARG A 115 13.64 16.84 25.96
C ARG A 115 13.55 16.11 24.61
N THR A 116 12.75 15.05 24.50
CA THR A 116 12.76 14.18 23.32
C THR A 116 12.04 14.86 22.15
N HIS A 117 12.79 15.21 21.10
CA HIS A 117 12.25 15.68 19.83
C HIS A 117 12.09 14.53 18.81
N TYR A 118 12.94 13.49 18.91
CA TYR A 118 13.00 12.37 17.96
C TYR A 118 12.90 11.03 18.67
N LEU A 119 11.89 10.24 18.32
CA LEU A 119 11.57 8.97 18.98
C LEU A 119 11.59 7.80 18.00
N TYR A 120 12.48 6.84 18.25
CA TYR A 120 12.69 5.65 17.40
C TYR A 120 12.23 4.39 18.15
N LEU A 121 11.06 3.86 17.80
CA LEU A 121 10.43 2.67 18.41
C LEU A 121 10.21 1.54 17.39
N GLN A 122 10.75 1.66 16.18
CA GLN A 122 10.54 0.70 15.10
C GLN A 122 11.09 -0.70 15.41
N ASN A 123 10.57 -1.73 14.73
CA ASN A 123 10.98 -3.14 14.89
C ASN A 123 10.85 -3.65 16.32
N ASN A 124 9.66 -3.53 16.92
CA ASN A 124 9.34 -4.01 18.26
C ASN A 124 8.01 -4.81 18.25
N TYR A 125 7.52 -5.19 19.43
CA TYR A 125 6.26 -5.93 19.61
C TYR A 125 5.15 -5.06 20.24
N ILE A 126 5.22 -3.73 20.07
CA ILE A 126 4.27 -2.79 20.68
C ILE A 126 2.89 -3.01 20.08
N ASP A 127 1.91 -3.36 20.90
CA ASP A 127 0.52 -3.66 20.51
C ASP A 127 -0.44 -2.48 20.73
N SER A 128 -0.05 -1.53 21.58
CA SER A 128 -0.85 -0.43 22.07
C SER A 128 0.03 0.80 22.36
N VAL A 129 -0.50 1.98 22.07
CA VAL A 129 0.18 3.27 22.30
C VAL A 129 -0.66 4.07 23.28
N SER A 130 -0.17 4.22 24.51
CA SER A 130 -0.92 4.86 25.60
C SER A 130 -0.53 6.32 25.81
N ALA A 131 -1.50 7.13 26.25
CA ALA A 131 -1.33 8.57 26.45
C ALA A 131 -0.32 8.89 27.57
N ASP A 132 -0.19 8.02 28.57
CA ASP A 132 0.70 8.27 29.73
C ASP A 132 2.18 8.31 29.37
N SER A 133 2.59 7.53 28.36
CA SER A 133 3.97 7.52 27.83
C SER A 133 4.42 8.91 27.38
N PHE A 134 3.50 9.78 26.95
CA PHE A 134 3.77 11.07 26.34
C PHE A 134 3.52 12.28 27.28
N ASN A 135 3.15 12.04 28.55
CA ASN A 135 2.73 13.10 29.49
C ASN A 135 3.69 14.29 29.60
N ASN A 136 5.01 14.08 29.42
CA ASN A 136 6.04 15.12 29.53
C ASN A 136 6.64 15.55 28.18
N ALA A 137 6.28 14.90 27.07
CA ALA A 137 7.06 14.93 25.82
C ALA A 137 6.45 15.85 24.74
N THR A 138 6.07 17.07 25.13
CA THR A 138 5.32 18.04 24.30
C THR A 138 6.09 18.56 23.08
N ASP A 139 7.42 18.45 23.10
CA ASP A 139 8.31 18.96 22.06
C ASP A 139 8.71 17.88 21.02
N LEU A 140 8.06 16.72 21.06
CA LEU A 140 8.20 15.66 20.05
C LEU A 140 7.80 16.15 18.65
N LYS A 141 8.74 16.06 17.71
CA LYS A 141 8.57 16.43 16.29
C LYS A 141 8.54 15.22 15.36
N TRP A 142 9.11 14.10 15.80
CA TRP A 142 9.25 12.88 14.99
C TRP A 142 9.00 11.63 15.84
N ILE A 143 8.05 10.79 15.42
CA ILE A 143 7.79 9.47 16.04
C ILE A 143 7.82 8.40 14.94
N ASN A 144 8.70 7.41 15.11
CA ASN A 144 8.73 6.20 14.29
C ASN A 144 8.31 4.96 15.09
N LEU A 145 7.10 4.48 14.83
CA LEU A 145 6.51 3.24 15.35
C LEU A 145 6.40 2.16 14.26
N GLY A 146 7.09 2.31 13.13
CA GLY A 146 7.01 1.38 12.00
C GLY A 146 7.42 -0.06 12.35
N ASN A 147 6.82 -1.04 11.70
CA ASN A 147 7.08 -2.48 11.92
C ASN A 147 6.91 -2.89 13.39
N ASN A 148 5.68 -2.72 13.89
CA ASN A 148 5.23 -3.09 15.22
C ASN A 148 3.92 -3.90 15.12
N ARG A 149 3.17 -4.03 16.22
CA ARG A 149 1.91 -4.77 16.30
C ARG A 149 0.72 -3.86 16.65
N VAL A 150 0.85 -2.53 16.53
CA VAL A 150 -0.10 -1.57 17.10
C VAL A 150 -1.51 -1.78 16.55
N ARG A 151 -2.45 -2.11 17.44
CA ARG A 151 -3.88 -2.32 17.17
C ARG A 151 -4.73 -1.11 17.58
N SER A 152 -4.29 -0.37 18.60
CA SER A 152 -5.01 0.76 19.19
C SER A 152 -4.06 1.85 19.72
N ILE A 153 -4.55 3.08 19.72
CA ILE A 153 -3.89 4.27 20.25
C ILE A 153 -4.90 4.96 21.17
N ASP A 154 -4.49 5.38 22.37
CA ASP A 154 -5.36 6.16 23.25
C ASP A 154 -5.63 7.55 22.64
N LYS A 155 -6.88 8.01 22.65
CA LYS A 155 -7.29 9.26 21.98
C LYS A 155 -6.45 10.48 22.40
N GLN A 156 -6.12 10.54 23.69
CA GLN A 156 -5.35 11.62 24.30
C GLN A 156 -3.84 11.60 23.99
N VAL A 157 -3.35 10.64 23.18
CA VAL A 157 -1.93 10.63 22.74
C VAL A 157 -1.62 11.87 21.91
N PHE A 158 -2.45 12.22 20.94
CA PHE A 158 -2.17 13.31 20.01
C PHE A 158 -2.46 14.70 20.60
N GLU A 159 -3.37 14.80 21.57
CA GLU A 159 -3.59 16.01 22.38
C GLU A 159 -2.30 16.46 23.10
N LYS A 160 -1.40 15.53 23.45
CA LYS A 160 -0.12 15.80 24.12
C LYS A 160 1.03 16.13 23.15
N LEU A 161 0.78 16.07 21.83
CA LEU A 161 1.80 16.13 20.78
C LEU A 161 1.56 17.26 19.76
N PRO A 162 1.32 18.52 20.19
CA PRO A 162 0.93 19.62 19.30
C PRO A 162 2.01 20.00 18.27
N ASN A 163 3.28 19.65 18.52
CA ASN A 163 4.44 19.99 17.70
C ASN A 163 4.87 18.87 16.73
N LEU A 164 4.09 17.79 16.60
CA LEU A 164 4.48 16.60 15.85
C LEU A 164 4.38 16.80 14.33
N LEU A 165 5.53 16.79 13.65
CA LEU A 165 5.66 17.00 12.20
C LEU A 165 5.66 15.67 11.41
N TYR A 166 6.20 14.60 11.99
CA TYR A 166 6.38 13.31 11.30
C TYR A 166 5.88 12.15 12.16
N LEU A 167 4.85 11.43 11.68
CA LEU A 167 4.29 10.24 12.31
C LEU A 167 4.35 9.03 11.36
N TYR A 168 5.25 8.10 11.66
CA TYR A 168 5.47 6.88 10.88
C TYR A 168 4.98 5.66 11.65
N MET A 169 3.96 4.98 11.13
CA MET A 169 3.35 3.77 11.71
C MET A 169 3.11 2.68 10.66
N GLU A 170 3.88 2.66 9.57
CA GLU A 170 3.75 1.62 8.54
C GLU A 170 4.05 0.21 9.10
N ARG A 171 3.47 -0.83 8.50
CA ARG A 171 3.56 -2.23 9.00
C ARG A 171 3.10 -2.35 10.48
N ASN A 172 1.85 -2.00 10.73
CA ASN A 172 1.18 -2.20 12.03
C ASN A 172 -0.18 -2.91 11.81
N GLN A 173 -1.05 -2.94 12.84
CA GLN A 173 -2.33 -3.66 12.82
C GLN A 173 -3.53 -2.72 12.96
N LEU A 174 -3.37 -1.43 12.64
CA LEU A 174 -4.42 -0.41 12.73
C LEU A 174 -5.59 -0.73 11.79
N LYS A 175 -6.82 -0.61 12.28
CA LYS A 175 -8.08 -0.85 11.53
C LYS A 175 -8.77 0.42 11.05
N GLU A 176 -8.40 1.58 11.61
CA GLU A 176 -8.86 2.89 11.20
C GLU A 176 -7.70 3.90 11.25
N VAL A 177 -7.85 5.02 10.53
CA VAL A 177 -6.95 6.17 10.71
C VAL A 177 -7.15 6.71 12.14
N PRO A 178 -6.07 6.98 12.91
CA PRO A 178 -6.21 7.51 14.26
C PRO A 178 -7.01 8.82 14.29
N SER A 179 -7.82 9.03 15.33
CA SER A 179 -8.51 10.30 15.53
C SER A 179 -7.57 11.37 16.07
N ASP A 180 -8.01 12.62 15.97
CA ASP A 180 -7.44 13.76 16.72
C ASP A 180 -5.94 14.02 16.46
N LEU A 181 -5.46 13.60 15.28
CA LEU A 181 -4.10 13.83 14.77
C LEU A 181 -3.75 15.33 14.75
N PRO A 182 -2.50 15.72 15.12
CA PRO A 182 -2.15 17.12 15.27
C PRO A 182 -2.01 17.79 13.90
N THR A 183 -2.54 19.02 13.78
CA THR A 183 -2.62 19.78 12.52
C THR A 183 -1.27 20.28 11.99
N SER A 184 -0.21 20.11 12.78
CA SER A 184 1.19 20.41 12.46
C SER A 184 1.91 19.30 11.66
N LEU A 185 1.29 18.13 11.47
CA LEU A 185 1.87 17.03 10.70
C LEU A 185 2.17 17.42 9.24
N GLU A 186 3.43 17.27 8.84
CA GLU A 186 3.92 17.39 7.47
C GLU A 186 3.89 16.04 6.72
N GLN A 187 4.14 14.92 7.42
CA GLN A 187 4.06 13.58 6.84
C GLN A 187 3.38 12.57 7.76
N LEU A 188 2.42 11.83 7.20
CA LEU A 188 1.70 10.75 7.86
C LEU A 188 1.85 9.46 7.06
N ARG A 189 2.50 8.44 7.65
CA ARG A 189 2.72 7.13 7.02
C ARG A 189 1.99 6.03 7.78
N LEU A 190 0.97 5.48 7.16
CA LEU A 190 0.06 4.46 7.70
C LEU A 190 0.00 3.23 6.78
N SER A 191 0.94 3.07 5.85
CA SER A 191 0.90 2.00 4.85
C SER A 191 1.17 0.60 5.44
N ARG A 192 0.70 -0.44 4.76
CA ARG A 192 0.79 -1.84 5.24
C ARG A 192 0.14 -2.05 6.62
N ASN A 193 -1.01 -1.41 6.84
CA ASN A 193 -1.87 -1.65 8.01
C ASN A 193 -3.12 -2.46 7.56
N GLN A 194 -4.20 -2.41 8.33
CA GLN A 194 -5.49 -3.02 8.00
C GLN A 194 -6.63 -1.99 7.92
N ILE A 195 -6.30 -0.73 7.62
CA ILE A 195 -7.23 0.41 7.69
C ILE A 195 -8.36 0.21 6.69
N SER A 196 -9.59 0.08 7.17
CA SER A 196 -10.81 0.01 6.35
C SER A 196 -11.80 1.15 6.63
N LYS A 197 -11.42 2.10 7.50
CA LYS A 197 -12.25 3.24 7.89
C LYS A 197 -11.39 4.49 8.04
N VAL A 198 -11.81 5.57 7.37
CA VAL A 198 -11.32 6.92 7.60
C VAL A 198 -12.47 7.72 8.19
N ALA A 199 -12.30 8.30 9.38
CA ALA A 199 -13.38 9.05 10.01
C ALA A 199 -13.67 10.36 9.25
N PRO A 200 -14.93 10.85 9.20
CA PRO A 200 -15.24 12.17 8.70
C PRO A 200 -14.42 13.23 9.45
N GLY A 201 -13.61 14.01 8.73
CA GLY A 201 -12.73 15.00 9.34
C GLY A 201 -11.43 14.47 9.95
N ALA A 202 -11.05 13.20 9.73
CA ALA A 202 -9.77 12.63 10.21
C ALA A 202 -8.52 13.39 9.73
N PHE A 203 -8.65 14.20 8.67
CA PHE A 203 -7.59 15.07 8.14
C PHE A 203 -7.99 16.57 8.15
N SER A 204 -8.94 16.95 8.99
CA SER A 204 -9.47 18.32 9.08
C SER A 204 -8.39 19.30 9.55
N LYS A 205 -8.31 20.48 8.91
CA LYS A 205 -7.32 21.54 9.19
C LYS A 205 -5.83 21.12 9.10
N MET A 206 -5.49 19.95 8.55
CA MET A 206 -4.10 19.52 8.38
C MET A 206 -3.44 20.20 7.16
N GLU A 207 -3.43 21.53 7.15
CA GLU A 207 -3.01 22.34 5.99
C GLU A 207 -1.50 22.20 5.70
N HIS A 208 -0.70 21.78 6.68
CA HIS A 208 0.73 21.53 6.57
C HIS A 208 1.09 20.16 5.99
N LEU A 209 0.13 19.24 5.82
CA LEU A 209 0.42 17.86 5.41
C LEU A 209 0.83 17.79 3.93
N VAL A 210 2.10 17.46 3.69
CA VAL A 210 2.74 17.34 2.37
C VAL A 210 2.65 15.92 1.82
N LEU A 211 2.68 14.90 2.68
CA LEU A 211 2.67 13.49 2.30
C LEU A 211 1.69 12.67 3.13
N LEU A 212 0.78 11.97 2.46
CA LEU A 212 -0.14 10.99 3.06
C LEU A 212 0.04 9.61 2.39
N ASP A 213 0.58 8.66 3.15
CA ASP A 213 0.83 7.29 2.68
C ASP A 213 -0.12 6.27 3.35
N LEU A 214 -1.16 5.89 2.62
CA LEU A 214 -2.20 4.91 3.01
C LEU A 214 -2.10 3.61 2.19
N HIS A 215 -1.00 3.36 1.50
CA HIS A 215 -0.85 2.21 0.62
C HIS A 215 -0.95 0.86 1.35
N HIS A 216 -1.46 -0.18 0.70
CA HIS A 216 -1.55 -1.53 1.24
C HIS A 216 -2.40 -1.60 2.51
N ASN A 217 -3.65 -1.13 2.38
CA ASN A 217 -4.68 -1.13 3.42
C ASN A 217 -5.95 -1.80 2.87
N LYS A 218 -7.12 -1.53 3.48
CA LYS A 218 -8.42 -2.15 3.16
C LYS A 218 -9.49 -1.07 2.87
N ILE A 219 -9.09 0.07 2.32
CA ILE A 219 -9.95 1.24 2.12
C ILE A 219 -10.80 1.06 0.85
N SER A 220 -12.12 1.21 0.99
CA SER A 220 -13.11 1.26 -0.09
C SER A 220 -13.71 2.66 -0.25
N ASP A 221 -14.37 2.92 -1.38
CA ASP A 221 -15.08 4.18 -1.64
C ASP A 221 -16.25 4.43 -0.68
N SER A 222 -16.88 3.37 -0.15
CA SER A 222 -17.90 3.47 0.91
C SER A 222 -17.38 4.03 2.24
N ASN A 223 -16.08 3.95 2.47
CA ASN A 223 -15.43 4.28 3.75
C ASN A 223 -14.52 5.51 3.65
N LEU A 224 -14.59 6.22 2.52
CA LEU A 224 -13.78 7.39 2.19
C LEU A 224 -14.74 8.56 1.86
N GLY A 225 -15.02 9.37 2.87
CA GLY A 225 -16.06 10.41 2.79
C GLY A 225 -15.75 11.50 1.76
N LYS A 226 -16.80 12.07 1.13
CA LYS A 226 -16.71 13.04 0.02
C LYS A 226 -15.73 14.20 0.25
N ASN A 227 -15.60 14.65 1.50
CA ASN A 227 -14.75 15.78 1.90
C ASN A 227 -13.57 15.36 2.79
N VAL A 228 -13.04 14.15 2.63
CA VAL A 228 -11.97 13.63 3.52
C VAL A 228 -10.62 14.32 3.31
N PHE A 229 -10.31 14.77 2.09
CA PHE A 229 -9.02 15.41 1.75
C PHE A 229 -9.09 16.94 1.59
N LYS A 230 -10.25 17.58 1.81
CA LYS A 230 -10.50 18.99 1.41
C LYS A 230 -9.57 20.03 2.04
N ASP A 231 -9.05 19.77 3.24
CA ASP A 231 -8.25 20.73 4.01
C ASP A 231 -6.74 20.51 3.81
N LEU A 232 -6.34 19.51 3.02
CA LEU A 232 -4.95 19.13 2.78
C LEU A 232 -4.28 20.04 1.73
N LYS A 233 -4.36 21.36 1.94
CA LYS A 233 -4.06 22.38 0.92
C LYS A 233 -2.65 22.27 0.32
N ASN A 234 -1.65 21.80 1.07
CA ASN A 234 -0.26 21.66 0.61
C ASN A 234 0.16 20.20 0.31
N LEU A 235 -0.79 19.28 0.12
CA LEU A 235 -0.50 17.87 -0.14
C LEU A 235 0.13 17.66 -1.52
N ILE A 236 1.41 17.29 -1.54
CA ILE A 236 2.19 17.03 -2.76
C ILE A 236 2.04 15.56 -3.20
N GLN A 237 1.97 14.62 -2.25
CA GLN A 237 1.89 13.19 -2.52
C GLN A 237 0.74 12.50 -1.75
N LEU A 238 -0.15 11.84 -2.49
CA LEU A 238 -1.17 10.94 -1.94
C LEU A 238 -0.97 9.52 -2.50
N ASN A 239 -0.77 8.57 -1.59
CA ASN A 239 -0.60 7.16 -1.95
C ASN A 239 -1.73 6.30 -1.38
N LEU A 240 -2.61 5.82 -2.26
CA LEU A 240 -3.74 4.93 -2.00
C LEU A 240 -3.60 3.59 -2.73
N ALA A 241 -2.43 3.29 -3.30
CA ALA A 241 -2.16 2.03 -4.01
C ALA A 241 -2.31 0.80 -3.09
N HIS A 242 -2.65 -0.38 -3.64
CA HIS A 242 -3.02 -1.58 -2.87
C HIS A 242 -4.15 -1.29 -1.86
N ASN A 243 -5.33 -0.92 -2.35
CA ASN A 243 -6.56 -0.81 -1.56
C ASN A 243 -7.72 -1.46 -2.35
N ILE A 244 -8.98 -1.22 -1.97
CA ILE A 244 -10.18 -1.80 -2.60
C ILE A 244 -11.14 -0.71 -3.11
N LEU A 245 -10.57 0.41 -3.60
CA LEU A 245 -11.34 1.51 -4.19
C LEU A 245 -11.92 1.08 -5.54
N ARG A 246 -13.25 1.18 -5.72
CA ARG A 246 -13.90 0.95 -7.02
C ARG A 246 -14.03 2.22 -7.88
N LYS A 247 -13.76 3.39 -7.29
CA LYS A 247 -13.91 4.72 -7.89
C LYS A 247 -12.71 5.59 -7.55
N MET A 248 -12.51 6.63 -8.35
CA MET A 248 -11.53 7.67 -8.03
C MET A 248 -11.89 8.39 -6.70
N PRO A 249 -10.91 8.65 -5.82
CA PRO A 249 -11.13 9.38 -4.57
C PRO A 249 -11.67 10.81 -4.82
N PRO A 250 -12.74 11.26 -4.12
CA PRO A 250 -13.34 12.57 -4.31
C PRO A 250 -12.51 13.69 -3.64
N ASN A 251 -12.61 14.89 -4.20
CA ASN A 251 -12.13 16.16 -3.62
C ASN A 251 -10.68 16.11 -3.11
N ILE A 252 -9.79 15.51 -3.90
CA ILE A 252 -8.34 15.65 -3.74
C ILE A 252 -7.94 17.11 -4.00
N PRO A 253 -7.01 17.69 -3.21
CA PRO A 253 -6.49 19.05 -3.44
C PRO A 253 -5.67 19.16 -4.73
N ASN A 254 -5.80 20.29 -5.42
CA ASN A 254 -5.16 20.57 -6.70
C ASN A 254 -3.63 20.77 -6.64
N SER A 255 -3.07 20.91 -5.44
CA SER A 255 -1.64 21.03 -5.18
C SER A 255 -0.85 19.74 -5.39
N ILE A 256 -1.52 18.59 -5.49
CA ILE A 256 -0.93 17.27 -5.71
C ILE A 256 -0.02 17.25 -6.95
N PHE A 257 1.17 16.70 -6.75
CA PHE A 257 2.18 16.40 -7.76
C PHE A 257 2.21 14.90 -8.11
N GLN A 258 1.94 14.03 -7.12
CA GLN A 258 1.95 12.57 -7.23
C GLN A 258 0.66 11.94 -6.68
N LEU A 259 -0.07 11.22 -7.54
CA LEU A 259 -1.23 10.42 -7.16
C LEU A 259 -1.01 8.95 -7.52
N PHE A 260 -0.92 8.09 -6.50
CA PHE A 260 -0.72 6.64 -6.67
C PHE A 260 -1.97 5.86 -6.25
N LEU A 261 -2.57 5.17 -7.21
CA LEU A 261 -3.81 4.39 -7.11
C LEU A 261 -3.65 2.97 -7.70
N ASP A 262 -2.42 2.52 -7.94
CA ASP A 262 -2.11 1.17 -8.43
C ASP A 262 -2.78 0.07 -7.60
N ARG A 263 -3.21 -1.03 -8.22
CA ARG A 263 -3.74 -2.23 -7.54
C ARG A 263 -4.93 -1.88 -6.64
N ASN A 264 -5.95 -1.27 -7.26
CA ASN A 264 -7.27 -1.05 -6.71
C ASN A 264 -8.29 -1.76 -7.63
N ASN A 265 -9.58 -1.42 -7.50
CA ASN A 265 -10.67 -1.95 -8.31
C ASN A 265 -11.33 -0.88 -9.19
N ILE A 266 -10.60 0.20 -9.54
CA ILE A 266 -11.20 1.39 -10.14
C ILE A 266 -11.76 1.09 -11.54
N GLU A 267 -13.06 1.26 -11.70
CA GLU A 267 -13.81 0.99 -12.94
C GLU A 267 -13.98 2.25 -13.81
N ASP A 268 -14.13 3.43 -13.19
CA ASP A 268 -14.39 4.70 -13.85
C ASP A 268 -13.57 5.89 -13.28
N ILE A 269 -13.35 6.90 -14.14
CA ILE A 269 -12.81 8.22 -13.78
C ILE A 269 -13.88 9.27 -14.12
N PRO A 270 -14.28 10.15 -13.18
CA PRO A 270 -15.25 11.20 -13.46
C PRO A 270 -14.82 12.17 -14.57
N GLU A 271 -15.79 12.78 -15.25
CA GLU A 271 -15.51 13.87 -16.18
C GLU A 271 -14.81 15.04 -15.47
N ASN A 272 -13.86 15.67 -16.16
CA ASN A 272 -13.07 16.79 -15.65
C ASN A 272 -12.27 16.50 -14.36
N TYR A 273 -12.11 15.25 -13.93
CA TYR A 273 -11.50 14.89 -12.64
C TYR A 273 -10.12 15.55 -12.40
N PHE A 274 -9.27 15.61 -13.42
CA PHE A 274 -7.92 16.21 -13.33
C PHE A 274 -7.86 17.69 -13.77
N LYS A 275 -8.99 18.32 -14.12
CA LYS A 275 -9.03 19.62 -14.81
C LYS A 275 -8.30 20.74 -14.06
N ASP A 276 -8.49 20.82 -12.74
CA ASP A 276 -8.04 21.97 -11.95
C ASP A 276 -6.68 21.71 -11.25
N PHE A 277 -6.01 20.58 -11.54
CA PHE A 277 -4.73 20.18 -10.95
C PHE A 277 -3.54 20.91 -11.58
N SER A 278 -3.11 22.02 -10.97
CA SER A 278 -2.03 22.87 -11.49
C SER A 278 -0.63 22.25 -11.41
N ASN A 279 -0.42 21.20 -10.60
CA ASN A 279 0.90 20.65 -10.29
C ASN A 279 1.08 19.17 -10.65
N LEU A 280 0.03 18.48 -11.13
CA LEU A 280 0.01 17.02 -11.23
C LEU A 280 0.94 16.49 -12.33
N ALA A 281 2.08 15.94 -11.94
CA ALA A 281 3.10 15.41 -12.85
C ALA A 281 3.10 13.88 -12.97
N PHE A 282 2.63 13.15 -11.95
CA PHE A 282 2.67 11.68 -11.90
C PHE A 282 1.32 11.09 -11.49
N VAL A 283 0.72 10.27 -12.38
CA VAL A 283 -0.49 9.49 -12.09
C VAL A 283 -0.21 8.01 -12.29
N ARG A 284 -0.51 7.19 -11.28
CA ARG A 284 -0.42 5.74 -11.38
C ARG A 284 -1.73 5.04 -11.09
N LEU A 285 -2.20 4.27 -12.06
CA LEU A 285 -3.48 3.55 -12.09
C LEU A 285 -3.29 2.10 -12.60
N ASN A 286 -2.09 1.52 -12.48
CA ASN A 286 -1.86 0.15 -12.96
C ASN A 286 -2.70 -0.86 -12.18
N TYR A 287 -3.03 -2.01 -12.78
CA TYR A 287 -3.78 -3.09 -12.12
C TYR A 287 -5.12 -2.58 -11.53
N ASN A 288 -5.93 -1.93 -12.36
CA ASN A 288 -7.29 -1.50 -12.05
C ASN A 288 -8.27 -2.16 -13.05
N GLN A 289 -9.51 -1.66 -13.12
CA GLN A 289 -10.57 -2.20 -13.97
C GLN A 289 -11.03 -1.18 -15.04
N LEU A 290 -10.19 -0.18 -15.34
CA LEU A 290 -10.49 0.88 -16.28
C LEU A 290 -10.70 0.31 -17.69
N SER A 291 -11.78 0.72 -18.33
CA SER A 291 -12.12 0.40 -19.72
C SER A 291 -12.52 1.68 -20.46
N ASP A 292 -12.55 1.64 -21.79
CA ASP A 292 -12.91 2.79 -22.65
C ASP A 292 -14.28 3.42 -22.29
N LYS A 293 -15.19 2.63 -21.69
CA LYS A 293 -16.49 3.12 -21.18
C LYS A 293 -16.36 3.93 -19.88
N GLY A 294 -15.43 3.56 -19.02
CA GLY A 294 -15.15 4.23 -17.75
C GLY A 294 -14.21 5.43 -17.87
N LEU A 295 -13.75 5.75 -19.08
CA LEU A 295 -12.71 6.75 -19.31
C LEU A 295 -13.20 7.92 -20.21
N PRO A 296 -13.44 9.12 -19.65
CA PRO A 296 -13.82 10.28 -20.45
C PRO A 296 -12.70 10.67 -21.42
N LYS A 297 -13.06 10.90 -22.69
CA LYS A 297 -12.10 11.02 -23.81
C LYS A 297 -10.93 11.97 -23.58
N MET A 298 -11.14 13.07 -22.85
CA MET A 298 -10.15 14.13 -22.62
C MET A 298 -9.54 14.10 -21.22
N VAL A 299 -9.80 13.06 -20.39
CA VAL A 299 -9.49 13.10 -18.96
C VAL A 299 -8.00 13.20 -18.64
N PHE A 300 -7.13 12.69 -19.52
CA PHE A 300 -5.67 12.79 -19.41
C PHE A 300 -5.06 13.93 -20.26
N ASN A 301 -5.87 14.85 -20.79
CA ASN A 301 -5.36 16.08 -21.44
C ASN A 301 -4.93 17.12 -20.39
N VAL A 302 -3.96 16.75 -19.56
CA VAL A 302 -3.40 17.55 -18.46
C VAL A 302 -2.02 18.03 -18.89
N SER A 303 -1.81 19.35 -19.03
CA SER A 303 -0.56 19.91 -19.58
C SER A 303 0.66 19.81 -18.65
N THR A 304 0.43 19.46 -17.39
CA THR A 304 1.45 19.30 -16.34
C THR A 304 1.86 17.84 -16.12
N LEU A 305 1.12 16.89 -16.71
CA LEU A 305 1.32 15.45 -16.53
C LEU A 305 2.50 14.94 -17.37
N LEU A 306 3.51 14.39 -16.70
CA LEU A 306 4.74 13.87 -17.32
C LEU A 306 4.74 12.34 -17.42
N ASP A 307 4.21 11.65 -16.41
CA ASP A 307 4.23 10.19 -16.31
C ASP A 307 2.85 9.63 -15.94
N LEU A 308 2.28 8.82 -16.85
CA LEU A 308 0.95 8.22 -16.74
C LEU A 308 1.04 6.69 -16.85
N HIS A 309 0.75 6.00 -15.76
CA HIS A 309 0.73 4.53 -15.73
C HIS A 309 -0.70 3.98 -15.74
N LEU A 310 -1.02 3.19 -16.77
CA LEU A 310 -2.33 2.57 -17.04
C LEU A 310 -2.22 1.07 -17.37
N ALA A 311 -1.08 0.43 -17.09
CA ALA A 311 -0.85 -0.96 -17.44
C ALA A 311 -1.72 -1.93 -16.62
N HIS A 312 -2.01 -3.11 -17.16
CA HIS A 312 -2.91 -4.09 -16.52
C HIS A 312 -4.31 -3.49 -16.23
N ASN A 313 -4.93 -2.90 -17.24
CA ASN A 313 -6.33 -2.46 -17.23
C ASN A 313 -7.08 -3.16 -18.39
N GLN A 314 -8.31 -2.73 -18.69
CA GLN A 314 -9.19 -3.30 -19.70
C GLN A 314 -9.40 -2.36 -20.90
N LEU A 315 -8.46 -1.44 -21.14
CA LEU A 315 -8.54 -0.46 -22.24
C LEU A 315 -8.43 -1.17 -23.60
N SER A 316 -9.28 -0.78 -24.55
CA SER A 316 -9.32 -1.29 -25.92
C SER A 316 -8.81 -0.27 -26.95
N THR A 317 -8.66 1.00 -26.54
CA THR A 317 -8.05 2.08 -27.33
C THR A 317 -6.97 2.81 -26.54
N VAL A 318 -6.10 3.53 -27.24
CA VAL A 318 -5.14 4.47 -26.61
C VAL A 318 -5.92 5.74 -26.25
N PRO A 319 -5.92 6.18 -24.96
CA PRO A 319 -6.63 7.39 -24.55
C PRO A 319 -5.98 8.66 -25.12
N LEU A 320 -6.71 9.76 -25.18
CA LEU A 320 -6.11 11.06 -25.52
C LEU A 320 -5.40 11.65 -24.30
N PHE A 321 -4.16 12.08 -24.51
CA PHE A 321 -3.28 12.68 -23.51
C PHE A 321 -2.69 13.99 -24.05
N ASN A 322 -2.13 14.82 -23.16
CA ASN A 322 -1.50 16.08 -23.57
C ASN A 322 -0.12 15.85 -24.22
N GLY A 323 0.26 16.67 -25.19
CA GLY A 323 1.52 16.54 -25.94
C GLY A 323 2.81 16.73 -25.11
N HIS A 324 2.71 17.15 -23.85
CA HIS A 324 3.83 17.25 -22.90
C HIS A 324 4.12 15.95 -22.14
N LEU A 325 3.29 14.91 -22.28
CA LEU A 325 3.48 13.62 -21.60
C LEU A 325 4.76 12.93 -22.07
N GLU A 326 5.68 12.65 -21.14
CA GLU A 326 6.97 11.99 -21.43
C GLU A 326 6.88 10.45 -21.37
N HIS A 327 6.04 9.91 -20.48
CA HIS A 327 5.96 8.48 -20.19
C HIS A 327 4.51 7.99 -20.13
N LEU A 328 4.20 6.92 -20.87
CA LEU A 328 2.87 6.31 -20.96
C LEU A 328 2.96 4.78 -20.91
N HIS A 329 2.59 4.19 -19.77
CA HIS A 329 2.63 2.75 -19.59
C HIS A 329 1.27 2.12 -19.84
N LEU A 330 1.11 1.39 -20.95
CA LEU A 330 -0.15 0.77 -21.40
C LEU A 330 -0.07 -0.75 -21.56
N ASN A 331 1.01 -1.40 -21.12
CA ASN A 331 1.17 -2.85 -21.29
C ASN A 331 0.04 -3.65 -20.61
N ASN A 332 -0.27 -4.83 -21.17
CA ASN A 332 -1.30 -5.72 -20.63
C ASN A 332 -2.71 -5.07 -20.55
N ASN A 333 -3.07 -4.30 -21.58
CA ASN A 333 -4.43 -3.89 -21.91
C ASN A 333 -4.95 -4.65 -23.15
N ASN A 334 -6.23 -4.51 -23.46
CA ASN A 334 -6.92 -5.16 -24.59
C ASN A 334 -6.85 -4.34 -25.90
N ILE A 335 -5.82 -3.50 -26.07
CA ILE A 335 -5.73 -2.54 -27.18
C ILE A 335 -5.48 -3.28 -28.50
N GLU A 336 -6.55 -3.48 -29.27
CA GLU A 336 -6.49 -4.02 -30.63
C GLU A 336 -5.73 -3.05 -31.55
N SER A 337 -4.90 -3.58 -32.46
CA SER A 337 -4.08 -2.80 -33.39
C SER A 337 -4.88 -2.22 -34.57
N LYS A 338 -6.04 -1.60 -34.32
CA LYS A 338 -6.85 -0.90 -35.32
C LYS A 338 -6.22 0.45 -35.66
N LEU A 339 -5.18 0.38 -36.50
CA LEU A 339 -4.29 1.48 -36.89
C LEU A 339 -4.95 2.45 -37.89
N GLN A 340 -6.11 3.01 -37.54
CA GLN A 340 -6.66 4.19 -38.23
C GLN A 340 -5.79 5.40 -37.89
N ARG A 341 -4.88 5.74 -38.81
CA ARG A 341 -3.97 6.89 -38.71
C ARG A 341 -4.76 8.20 -38.51
N PRO A 342 -4.59 8.91 -37.38
CA PRO A 342 -4.88 10.34 -37.31
C PRO A 342 -3.84 11.10 -38.14
N ALA A 343 -4.08 12.40 -38.40
CA ALA A 343 -3.10 13.28 -39.04
C ALA A 343 -1.95 13.64 -38.08
N GLY A 344 -1.05 12.69 -37.83
CA GLY A 344 0.13 12.82 -36.98
C GLY A 344 0.92 11.50 -36.94
N THR A 345 2.22 11.55 -37.19
CA THR A 345 3.02 10.34 -37.51
C THR A 345 3.42 9.54 -36.26
N PHE A 346 2.48 8.76 -35.73
CA PHE A 346 2.74 7.75 -34.70
C PHE A 346 2.91 6.36 -35.33
N LEU A 347 4.06 5.72 -35.11
CA LEU A 347 4.30 4.33 -35.49
C LEU A 347 4.07 3.43 -34.29
N ILE A 348 2.97 2.67 -34.32
CA ILE A 348 2.65 1.65 -33.32
C ILE A 348 3.23 0.31 -33.82
N TYR A 349 4.20 -0.23 -33.07
CA TYR A 349 4.71 -1.59 -33.29
C TYR A 349 4.35 -2.47 -32.09
N GLN A 350 3.61 -3.55 -32.34
CA GLN A 350 3.47 -4.66 -31.39
C GLN A 350 4.54 -5.71 -31.68
N TYR A 351 5.24 -6.15 -30.64
CA TYR A 351 5.86 -7.48 -30.57
C TYR A 351 5.52 -8.08 -29.20
N GLN A 352 5.57 -9.41 -29.09
CA GLN A 352 5.09 -10.11 -27.90
C GLN A 352 5.96 -9.80 -26.67
N TYR A 353 5.29 -9.72 -25.51
CA TYR A 353 5.81 -9.40 -24.18
C TYR A 353 6.24 -7.94 -23.97
N THR A 354 5.49 -7.23 -23.11
CA THR A 354 5.75 -5.87 -22.58
C THR A 354 5.59 -4.67 -23.56
N LEU A 355 4.35 -4.19 -23.73
CA LEU A 355 4.04 -2.97 -24.52
C LEU A 355 4.19 -1.67 -23.69
N SER A 356 5.43 -1.29 -23.34
CA SER A 356 5.69 -0.01 -22.64
C SER A 356 5.83 1.14 -23.64
N LEU A 357 4.74 1.89 -23.87
CA LEU A 357 4.67 3.03 -24.80
C LEU A 357 5.36 4.30 -24.25
N SER A 358 6.67 4.20 -24.05
CA SER A 358 7.55 5.33 -23.72
C SER A 358 7.69 6.26 -24.94
N VAL A 359 6.76 7.21 -25.07
CA VAL A 359 6.70 8.22 -26.13
C VAL A 359 7.85 9.20 -25.98
N SER A 360 8.80 9.26 -26.93
CA SER A 360 9.68 10.43 -27.06
C SER A 360 10.35 10.53 -28.45
N LYS A 361 11.03 11.66 -28.71
CA LYS A 361 11.47 12.15 -30.04
C LYS A 361 12.75 11.49 -30.63
N VAL A 362 12.66 11.10 -31.90
CA VAL A 362 13.77 10.92 -32.89
C VAL A 362 14.65 9.65 -32.82
N GLY A 363 14.40 8.73 -33.76
CA GLY A 363 15.31 8.41 -34.88
C GLY A 363 16.58 7.55 -34.64
N GLY A 364 16.56 6.31 -35.16
CA GLY A 364 17.73 5.45 -35.36
C GLY A 364 17.38 3.96 -35.49
N HIS A 365 18.04 3.22 -36.38
CA HIS A 365 17.97 1.74 -36.41
C HIS A 365 18.83 1.13 -35.29
N ILE A 366 18.40 0.00 -34.71
CA ILE A 366 19.21 -1.15 -34.26
C ILE A 366 18.29 -2.30 -33.79
N SER A 367 18.81 -3.52 -33.66
CA SER A 367 18.09 -4.80 -33.61
C SER A 367 17.97 -5.48 -32.24
N ASN A 368 16.89 -6.27 -32.06
CA ASN A 368 16.73 -7.41 -31.13
C ASN A 368 17.63 -7.48 -29.87
N SER A 369 17.25 -6.74 -28.82
CA SER A 369 16.84 -7.35 -27.52
C SER A 369 16.52 -6.27 -26.47
N SER A 370 15.56 -6.56 -25.59
CA SER A 370 15.29 -5.83 -24.33
C SER A 370 15.24 -4.29 -24.40
N CYS A 371 14.23 -3.71 -25.06
CA CYS A 371 14.10 -2.25 -25.21
C CYS A 371 13.26 -1.58 -24.10
N VAL A 372 13.90 -0.72 -23.32
CA VAL A 372 13.25 0.44 -22.66
C VAL A 372 13.58 1.66 -23.52
N TRP A 373 12.59 2.41 -23.99
CA TRP A 373 12.84 3.61 -24.79
C TRP A 373 12.86 4.87 -23.93
N LYS A 374 13.69 5.83 -24.37
CA LYS A 374 13.92 7.12 -23.72
C LYS A 374 14.51 8.04 -24.77
N PHE A 375 13.83 9.13 -25.12
CA PHE A 375 14.37 10.12 -26.04
C PHE A 375 14.13 11.57 -25.55
N LYS A 376 14.61 12.55 -26.32
CA LYS A 376 14.71 13.97 -25.93
C LYS A 376 13.88 14.87 -26.84
N TYR A 377 13.25 15.91 -26.30
CA TYR A 377 12.75 17.00 -27.13
C TYR A 377 13.91 17.91 -27.58
N LYS A 378 14.01 18.11 -28.91
CA LYS A 378 14.43 19.39 -29.51
C LYS A 378 13.33 20.41 -29.31
#